data_AF-A0A3S4J113-F1
#
_entry.id   AF-A0A3S4J113-F1
#
_cell.length_a   1.000
_cell.length_b   1.000
_cell.length_c   1.000
_cell.angle_alpha   90.00
_cell.angle_beta   90.00
_cell.angle_gamma   90.00
#
_symmetry.space_group_name_H-M   'P 1'
#
loop_
_entity.id
_entity.type
_entity.pdbx_description
1 polymer ?
#
loop_
_entity_poly.entity_id
_entity_poly.type
_entity_poly.pdbx_seq_one_letter_code
_entity_poly.pdbx_strand_id
1 'polypeptide(L)'
;MAAAVAHYRAQLARSASEYLREREVDIRDVGRRLLDILAPGMEPAGADFPPATLLWAEDLAPSELLALDRSRVKGLLLARGGLTSHTIILARAFSLPVLIGVQSAAIAGGVGRTAVLDAGLGALFQNPDERVLDYYRAEEALLAQQRQKLAQACAGGSVSADGQRLELAVNIASAAEAQLGFAQGADGVGLFRTEMLFMEADEPPGEEAQFQCYAEVVRLAAGRPVIIRTFDIGGDKPAPCFPAAQESNPFLGYRAIRMYPDQEAAFRTQLRAILRASALGPVKAMIPMIATLNEARWARRVLEDERAALGWPSRCRWASCWRCRRCCSSWMPSAAKSISSAWAATI
;
A
#
# COMPACT_ATOMS: atom_id res chain seq x y z
N MET A 1 18.19 -21.16 17.54
CA MET A 1 17.31 -20.16 16.89
C MET A 1 15.97 -20.74 16.44
N ALA A 2 15.92 -21.79 15.62
CA ALA A 2 14.64 -22.37 15.17
C ALA A 2 13.66 -22.72 16.32
N ALA A 3 14.17 -23.26 17.43
CA ALA A 3 13.37 -23.54 18.63
C ALA A 3 12.82 -22.28 19.32
N ALA A 4 13.56 -21.17 19.31
CA ALA A 4 13.13 -19.90 19.88
C ALA A 4 12.05 -19.24 19.00
N VAL A 5 12.23 -19.27 17.67
CA VAL A 5 11.22 -18.82 16.71
C VAL A 5 9.94 -19.63 16.86
N ALA A 6 10.03 -20.96 16.93
CA ALA A 6 8.87 -21.83 17.15
C ALA A 6 8.15 -21.56 18.48
N HIS A 7 8.90 -21.26 19.55
CA HIS A 7 8.34 -20.90 20.85
C HIS A 7 7.49 -19.64 20.80
N TYR A 8 8.01 -18.55 20.24
CA TYR A 8 7.28 -17.28 20.13
C TYR A 8 6.12 -17.36 19.13
N ARG A 9 6.27 -18.10 18.02
CA ARG A 9 5.18 -18.38 17.09
C ARG A 9 4.01 -19.07 17.78
N ALA A 10 4.28 -20.10 18.59
CA ALA A 10 3.25 -20.83 19.32
C ALA A 10 2.53 -19.95 20.36
N GLN A 11 3.22 -19.00 20.98
CA GLN A 11 2.61 -18.03 21.89
C GLN A 11 1.72 -17.03 21.15
N LEU A 12 2.19 -16.47 20.04
CA LEU A 12 1.46 -15.48 19.24
C LEU A 12 0.21 -16.08 18.57
N ALA A 13 0.33 -17.30 18.02
CA ALA A 13 -0.80 -18.02 17.43
C ALA A 13 -1.93 -18.33 18.42
N ARG A 14 -1.62 -18.45 19.72
CA ARG A 14 -2.60 -18.68 20.80
C ARG A 14 -3.15 -17.38 21.39
N SER A 15 -2.73 -16.22 20.88
CA SER A 15 -3.21 -14.94 21.37
C SER A 15 -4.69 -14.74 21.04
N ALA A 16 -5.40 -14.09 21.97
CA ALA A 16 -6.78 -13.66 21.75
C ALA A 16 -6.88 -12.50 20.75
N SER A 17 -5.77 -11.78 20.51
CA SER A 17 -5.69 -10.67 19.56
C SER A 17 -5.42 -11.18 18.15
N GLU A 18 -6.32 -10.85 17.22
CA GLU A 18 -6.15 -11.16 15.78
C GLU A 18 -4.85 -10.56 15.23
N TYR A 19 -4.55 -9.32 15.61
CA TYR A 19 -3.30 -8.64 15.28
C TYR A 19 -2.04 -9.40 15.74
N LEU A 20 -2.05 -9.93 16.98
CA LEU A 20 -0.91 -10.72 17.48
C LEU A 20 -0.81 -12.09 16.79
N ARG A 21 -1.93 -12.66 16.34
CA ARG A 21 -1.91 -13.88 15.52
C ARG A 21 -1.35 -13.62 14.13
N GLU A 22 -1.62 -12.46 13.53
CA GLU A 22 -1.04 -12.04 12.25
C GLU A 22 0.49 -11.82 12.35
N ARG A 23 0.98 -11.29 13.47
CA ARG A 23 2.42 -11.07 13.77
C ARG A 23 3.25 -12.35 13.90
N GLU A 24 2.62 -13.52 13.98
CA GLU A 24 3.31 -14.81 13.97
C GLU A 24 4.17 -15.01 12.72
N VAL A 25 3.67 -14.50 11.58
CA VAL A 25 4.31 -14.56 10.27
C VAL A 25 5.55 -13.68 10.22
N ASP A 26 5.49 -12.49 10.83
CA ASP A 26 6.62 -11.56 10.87
C ASP A 26 7.77 -12.09 11.73
N ILE A 27 7.46 -12.71 12.89
CA ILE A 27 8.47 -13.37 13.73
C ILE A 27 9.14 -14.54 13.00
N ARG A 28 8.36 -15.27 12.18
CA ARG A 28 8.89 -16.30 11.30
C ARG A 28 9.83 -15.72 10.24
N ASP A 29 9.46 -14.61 9.60
CA ASP A 29 10.26 -13.92 8.58
C ASP A 29 11.58 -13.40 9.16
N VAL A 30 11.53 -12.69 10.29
CA VAL A 30 12.74 -12.20 10.99
C VAL A 30 13.63 -13.37 11.42
N GLY A 31 13.02 -14.43 11.97
CA GLY A 31 13.73 -15.64 12.36
C GLY A 31 14.44 -16.31 11.18
N ARG A 32 13.80 -16.32 10.00
CA ARG A 32 14.37 -16.84 8.76
C ARG A 32 15.54 -15.98 8.27
N ARG A 33 15.34 -14.67 8.15
CA ARG A 33 16.39 -13.73 7.73
C ARG A 33 17.62 -13.78 8.63
N LEU A 34 17.42 -13.88 9.95
CA LEU A 34 18.53 -14.04 10.90
C LEU A 34 19.27 -15.37 10.68
N LEU A 35 18.56 -16.46 10.39
CA LEU A 35 19.19 -17.74 10.02
C LEU A 35 19.96 -17.64 8.71
N ASP A 36 19.43 -16.94 7.70
CA ASP A 36 20.09 -16.75 6.41
C ASP A 36 21.41 -15.94 6.57
N ILE A 37 21.42 -14.93 7.46
CA ILE A 37 22.62 -14.14 7.79
C ILE A 37 23.64 -14.97 8.58
N LEU A 38 23.18 -15.76 9.56
CA LEU A 38 24.06 -16.49 10.49
C LEU A 38 24.57 -17.82 9.90
N ALA A 39 23.87 -18.39 8.92
CA ALA A 39 24.25 -19.60 8.21
C ALA A 39 24.15 -19.38 6.68
N PRO A 40 25.01 -18.52 6.10
CA PRO A 40 25.01 -18.28 4.67
C PRO A 40 25.33 -19.59 3.94
N GLY A 41 24.40 -20.05 3.09
CA GLY A 41 24.47 -21.34 2.39
C GLY A 41 23.36 -22.32 2.74
N MET A 42 22.56 -22.07 3.79
CA MET A 42 21.22 -22.64 3.93
C MET A 42 20.18 -21.76 3.25
N GLU A 43 20.47 -21.31 2.03
CA GLU A 43 19.45 -20.75 1.16
C GLU A 43 18.29 -21.77 1.13
N PRO A 44 17.03 -21.36 1.41
CA PRO A 44 15.95 -22.06 0.74
C PRO A 44 16.32 -21.98 -0.72
N ALA A 45 16.53 -23.11 -1.39
CA ALA A 45 16.72 -23.12 -2.84
C ALA A 45 15.69 -22.13 -3.39
N GLY A 46 16.16 -21.00 -3.96
CA GLY A 46 15.28 -20.03 -4.58
C GLY A 46 14.43 -20.86 -5.51
N ALA A 47 13.16 -21.05 -5.14
CA ALA A 47 12.55 -22.31 -5.49
C ALA A 47 12.39 -22.34 -7.00
N ASP A 48 13.15 -23.24 -7.62
CA ASP A 48 13.33 -23.27 -9.06
C ASP A 48 12.07 -23.90 -9.65
N PHE A 49 11.03 -23.07 -9.77
CA PHE A 49 9.73 -23.50 -10.25
C PHE A 49 9.65 -23.35 -11.76
N PRO A 50 9.09 -24.32 -12.51
CA PRO A 50 8.89 -24.16 -13.94
C PRO A 50 8.23 -22.82 -14.32
N PRO A 51 8.50 -22.28 -15.52
CA PRO A 51 7.76 -21.12 -15.99
C PRO A 51 6.26 -21.41 -15.98
N ALA A 52 5.46 -20.38 -15.72
CA ALA A 52 4.00 -20.45 -15.61
C ALA A 52 3.47 -21.33 -14.46
N THR A 53 4.03 -21.18 -13.27
CA THR A 53 3.64 -21.92 -12.06
C THR A 53 2.55 -21.18 -11.25
N LEU A 54 1.54 -21.91 -10.79
CA LEU A 54 0.67 -21.49 -9.68
C LEU A 54 1.31 -21.95 -8.37
N LEU A 55 1.68 -21.00 -7.51
CA LEU A 55 2.36 -21.29 -6.26
C LEU A 55 1.33 -21.44 -5.14
N TRP A 56 1.38 -22.57 -4.42
CA TRP A 56 0.66 -22.69 -3.15
C TRP A 56 1.59 -22.48 -1.96
N ALA A 57 1.12 -21.72 -0.98
CA ALA A 57 1.74 -21.59 0.32
C ALA A 57 0.68 -21.65 1.42
N GLU A 58 1.03 -22.18 2.59
CA GLU A 58 0.12 -22.09 3.74
C GLU A 58 -0.12 -20.63 4.13
N ASP A 59 0.96 -19.85 4.09
CA ASP A 59 0.99 -18.40 4.27
C ASP A 59 2.24 -17.86 3.58
N LEU A 60 2.25 -16.59 3.16
CA LEU A 60 3.34 -15.98 2.42
C LEU A 60 3.64 -14.58 2.99
N ALA A 61 4.86 -14.37 3.44
CA ALA A 61 5.30 -13.06 3.91
C ALA A 61 5.52 -12.09 2.73
N PRO A 62 5.40 -10.77 2.96
CA PRO A 62 5.68 -9.75 1.94
C PRO A 62 7.09 -9.86 1.34
N SER A 63 8.08 -10.15 2.18
CA SER A 63 9.47 -10.39 1.80
C SER A 63 9.62 -11.55 0.81
N GLU A 64 8.94 -12.67 1.10
CA GLU A 64 8.93 -13.87 0.28
C GLU A 64 8.28 -13.58 -1.08
N LEU A 65 7.14 -12.88 -1.09
CA LEU A 65 6.48 -12.45 -2.33
C LEU A 65 7.37 -11.55 -3.20
N LEU A 66 8.14 -10.64 -2.58
CA LEU A 66 9.06 -9.76 -3.30
C LEU A 66 10.27 -10.49 -3.88
N ALA A 67 10.70 -11.58 -3.25
CA ALA A 67 11.80 -12.42 -3.68
C ALA A 67 11.41 -13.42 -4.80
N LEU A 68 10.12 -13.63 -5.04
CA LEU A 68 9.65 -14.52 -6.12
C LEU A 68 10.04 -13.98 -7.51
N ASP A 69 10.46 -14.90 -8.38
CA ASP A 69 10.60 -14.61 -9.80
C ASP A 69 9.21 -14.45 -10.44
N ARG A 70 8.79 -13.19 -10.59
CA ARG A 70 7.51 -12.80 -11.19
C ARG A 70 7.36 -13.22 -12.66
N SER A 71 8.45 -13.57 -13.35
CA SER A 71 8.36 -14.08 -14.72
C SER A 71 7.83 -15.52 -14.78
N ARG A 72 7.99 -16.27 -13.68
CA ARG A 72 7.65 -17.70 -13.60
C ARG A 72 6.36 -17.95 -12.83
N VAL A 73 6.06 -17.16 -11.81
CA VAL A 73 4.83 -17.31 -11.02
C VAL A 73 3.66 -16.58 -11.70
N LYS A 74 2.58 -17.32 -12.00
CA LYS A 74 1.36 -16.81 -12.66
C LYS A 74 0.18 -16.59 -11.73
N GLY A 75 0.26 -17.10 -10.50
CA GLY A 75 -0.78 -16.91 -9.50
C GLY A 75 -0.38 -17.51 -8.15
N LEU A 76 -1.08 -17.09 -7.10
CA LEU A 76 -0.87 -17.56 -5.73
C LEU A 76 -2.14 -18.24 -5.19
N LEU A 77 -1.92 -19.34 -4.48
CA LEU A 77 -2.93 -20.05 -3.72
C LEU A 77 -2.48 -20.02 -2.26
N LEU A 78 -3.28 -19.41 -1.39
CA LEU A 78 -2.95 -19.27 0.03
C LEU A 78 -3.94 -20.03 0.89
N ALA A 79 -3.44 -20.80 1.86
CA ALA A 79 -4.33 -21.44 2.83
C ALA A 79 -4.90 -20.43 3.83
N ARG A 80 -4.08 -19.45 4.22
CA ARG A 80 -4.42 -18.37 5.17
C ARG A 80 -4.11 -17.01 4.56
N GLY A 81 -4.87 -16.00 4.97
CA GLY A 81 -4.67 -14.61 4.57
C GLY A 81 -5.97 -13.81 4.62
N GLY A 82 -5.89 -12.57 5.11
CA GLY A 82 -7.00 -11.61 5.01
C GLY A 82 -6.96 -10.86 3.67
N LEU A 83 -8.11 -10.42 3.16
CA LEU A 83 -8.18 -9.52 1.98
C LEU A 83 -7.40 -8.20 2.20
N THR A 84 -7.15 -7.85 3.46
CA THR A 84 -6.39 -6.69 3.93
C THR A 84 -4.91 -6.99 4.22
N SER A 85 -4.47 -8.25 4.10
CA SER A 85 -3.07 -8.63 4.34
C SER A 85 -2.13 -7.92 3.35
N HIS A 86 -0.97 -7.47 3.84
CA HIS A 86 0.03 -6.75 3.05
C HIS A 86 0.48 -7.57 1.83
N THR A 87 0.59 -8.89 1.98
CA THR A 87 0.89 -9.82 0.88
C THR A 87 -0.17 -9.78 -0.23
N ILE A 88 -1.45 -9.71 0.12
CA ILE A 88 -2.56 -9.64 -0.86
C ILE A 88 -2.57 -8.31 -1.59
N ILE A 89 -2.33 -7.20 -0.86
CA ILE A 89 -2.25 -5.87 -1.45
C ILE A 89 -1.10 -5.81 -2.46
N LEU A 90 0.08 -6.29 -2.07
CA LEU A 90 1.25 -6.36 -2.96
C LEU A 90 1.03 -7.30 -4.15
N ALA A 91 0.41 -8.46 -3.96
CA ALA A 91 0.11 -9.37 -5.06
C ALA A 91 -0.84 -8.74 -6.09
N ARG A 92 -1.86 -7.99 -5.62
CA ARG A 92 -2.76 -7.21 -6.49
C ARG A 92 -2.01 -6.12 -7.24
N ALA A 93 -1.10 -5.41 -6.57
CA ALA A 93 -0.25 -4.42 -7.24
C ALA A 93 0.55 -5.08 -8.38
N PHE A 94 1.13 -6.26 -8.13
CA PHE A 94 1.84 -7.05 -9.15
C PHE A 94 0.95 -7.67 -10.22
N SER A 95 -0.36 -7.40 -10.22
CA SER A 95 -1.33 -8.03 -11.13
C SER A 95 -1.29 -9.56 -11.07
N LEU A 96 -0.96 -10.11 -9.90
CA LEU A 96 -0.88 -11.55 -9.66
C LEU A 96 -2.23 -12.03 -9.11
N PRO A 97 -2.92 -12.95 -9.80
CA PRO A 97 -4.14 -13.56 -9.30
C PRO A 97 -3.89 -14.30 -7.99
N VAL A 98 -4.74 -14.08 -6.99
CA VAL A 98 -4.63 -14.73 -5.67
C VAL A 98 -5.96 -15.35 -5.28
N LEU A 99 -5.92 -16.61 -4.83
CA LEU A 99 -7.04 -17.28 -4.18
C LEU A 99 -6.65 -17.66 -2.76
N ILE A 100 -7.51 -17.33 -1.80
CA ILE A 100 -7.26 -17.56 -0.37
C ILE A 100 -8.23 -18.61 0.16
N GLY A 101 -7.85 -19.32 1.22
CA GLY A 101 -8.62 -20.42 1.81
C GLY A 101 -8.39 -21.75 1.12
N VAL A 102 -7.33 -21.89 0.33
CA VAL A 102 -7.01 -23.11 -0.41
C VAL A 102 -6.27 -24.07 0.52
N GLN A 103 -6.96 -25.11 0.98
CA GLN A 103 -6.37 -26.13 1.84
C GLN A 103 -5.42 -27.04 1.06
N SER A 104 -4.31 -27.45 1.67
CA SER A 104 -3.31 -28.33 1.04
C SER A 104 -3.91 -29.63 0.51
N ALA A 105 -4.84 -30.22 1.28
CA ALA A 105 -5.55 -31.44 0.89
C ALA A 105 -6.35 -31.28 -0.41
N ALA A 106 -6.86 -30.07 -0.69
CA ALA A 106 -7.62 -29.81 -1.90
C ALA A 106 -6.74 -29.82 -3.16
N ILE A 107 -5.44 -29.56 -3.04
CA ILE A 107 -4.51 -29.43 -4.17
C ILE A 107 -3.44 -30.52 -4.23
N ALA A 108 -3.38 -31.41 -3.23
CA ALA A 108 -2.34 -32.42 -3.11
C ALA A 108 -2.23 -33.32 -4.35
N GLY A 109 -3.35 -33.63 -5.01
CA GLY A 109 -3.39 -34.42 -6.24
C GLY A 109 -3.03 -33.65 -7.53
N GLY A 110 -2.86 -32.33 -7.44
CA GLY A 110 -2.61 -31.43 -8.57
C GLY A 110 -1.16 -30.95 -8.70
N VAL A 111 -0.27 -31.29 -7.76
CA VAL A 111 1.13 -30.84 -7.81
C VAL A 111 1.82 -31.33 -9.08
N GLY A 112 2.44 -30.41 -9.81
CA GLY A 112 3.11 -30.69 -11.08
C GLY A 112 2.18 -30.95 -12.27
N ARG A 113 0.86 -30.75 -12.11
CA ARG A 113 -0.13 -30.89 -13.18
C ARG A 113 -0.63 -29.53 -13.65
N THR A 114 -1.20 -29.52 -14.84
CA THR A 114 -1.87 -28.33 -15.39
C THR A 114 -3.04 -27.93 -14.50
N ALA A 115 -3.14 -26.64 -14.19
CA ALA A 115 -4.25 -26.06 -13.48
C ALA A 115 -4.56 -24.66 -14.02
N VAL A 116 -5.82 -24.27 -13.94
CA VAL A 116 -6.27 -22.91 -14.28
C VAL A 116 -6.82 -22.25 -13.03
N LEU A 117 -6.32 -21.05 -12.75
CA LEU A 117 -6.79 -20.20 -11.67
C LEU A 117 -7.63 -19.06 -12.23
N ASP A 118 -8.91 -19.03 -11.85
CA ASP A 118 -9.78 -17.90 -12.09
C ASP A 118 -10.08 -17.20 -10.76
N ALA A 119 -9.35 -16.11 -10.50
CA ALA A 119 -9.55 -15.31 -9.30
C ALA A 119 -10.83 -14.44 -9.36
N GLY A 120 -11.42 -14.23 -10.53
CA GLY A 120 -12.70 -13.53 -10.69
C GLY A 120 -13.88 -14.40 -10.25
N LEU A 121 -13.85 -15.69 -10.60
CA LEU A 121 -14.80 -16.70 -10.13
C LEU A 121 -14.45 -17.26 -8.74
N GLY A 122 -13.23 -17.03 -8.27
CA GLY A 122 -12.72 -17.63 -7.03
C GLY A 122 -12.54 -19.15 -7.14
N ALA A 123 -12.17 -19.65 -8.33
CA ALA A 123 -12.13 -21.07 -8.67
C ALA A 123 -10.74 -21.53 -9.11
N LEU A 124 -10.40 -22.76 -8.73
CA LEU A 124 -9.20 -23.47 -9.19
C LEU A 124 -9.63 -24.75 -9.91
N PHE A 125 -9.33 -24.84 -11.21
CA PHE A 125 -9.58 -26.03 -12.02
C PHE A 125 -8.31 -26.86 -12.09
N GLN A 126 -8.30 -28.00 -11.42
CA GLN A 126 -7.16 -28.93 -11.42
C GLN A 126 -7.34 -29.97 -12.52
N ASN A 127 -6.27 -30.19 -13.31
CA ASN A 127 -6.28 -31.09 -14.46
C ASN A 127 -7.52 -30.89 -15.37
N PRO A 128 -7.75 -29.65 -15.84
CA PRO A 128 -8.89 -29.34 -16.70
C PRO A 128 -8.81 -30.13 -18.02
N ASP A 129 -9.98 -30.42 -18.59
CA ASP A 129 -10.04 -30.99 -19.94
C ASP A 129 -9.71 -29.94 -21.02
N GLU A 130 -9.54 -30.39 -22.26
CA GLU A 130 -9.17 -29.50 -23.35
C GLU A 130 -10.23 -28.43 -23.62
N ARG A 131 -11.52 -28.70 -23.33
CA ARG A 131 -12.60 -27.73 -23.52
C ARG A 131 -12.46 -26.55 -22.57
N VAL A 132 -12.13 -26.82 -21.30
CA VAL A 132 -11.86 -25.77 -20.31
C VAL A 132 -10.58 -25.01 -20.68
N LEU A 133 -9.53 -25.70 -21.12
CA LEU A 133 -8.29 -25.05 -21.57
C LEU A 133 -8.52 -24.13 -22.76
N ASP A 134 -9.27 -24.57 -23.77
CA ASP A 134 -9.56 -23.77 -24.96
C ASP A 134 -10.39 -22.52 -24.63
N TYR A 135 -11.35 -22.65 -23.71
CA TYR A 135 -12.11 -21.50 -23.21
C TYR A 135 -11.18 -20.44 -22.60
N TYR A 136 -10.30 -20.82 -21.67
CA TYR A 136 -9.42 -19.86 -21.00
C TYR A 136 -8.30 -19.35 -21.90
N ARG A 137 -7.83 -20.12 -22.88
CA ARG A 137 -6.91 -19.61 -23.92
C ARG A 137 -7.58 -18.53 -24.77
N ALA A 138 -8.84 -18.72 -25.15
CA ALA A 138 -9.60 -17.72 -25.90
C ALA A 138 -9.84 -16.45 -25.05
N GLU A 139 -10.16 -16.62 -23.77
CA GLU A 139 -10.31 -15.50 -22.83
C GLU A 139 -9.00 -14.74 -22.63
N GLU A 140 -7.87 -15.44 -22.44
CA GLU A 140 -6.55 -14.82 -22.31
C GLU A 140 -6.17 -14.03 -23.57
N ALA A 141 -6.45 -14.57 -24.76
CA ALA A 141 -6.21 -13.88 -26.02
C ALA A 141 -7.06 -12.60 -26.15
N LEU A 142 -8.33 -12.66 -25.74
CA LEU A 142 -9.22 -11.49 -25.74
C LEU A 142 -8.72 -10.41 -24.77
N LEU A 143 -8.35 -10.80 -23.55
CA LEU A 143 -7.78 -9.89 -22.55
C LEU A 143 -6.46 -9.28 -23.02
N ALA A 144 -5.59 -10.07 -23.66
CA ALA A 144 -4.34 -9.58 -24.24
C ALA A 144 -4.60 -8.54 -25.34
N GLN A 145 -5.56 -8.79 -26.23
CA GLN A 145 -5.95 -7.83 -27.27
C GLN A 145 -6.51 -6.54 -26.67
N GLN A 146 -7.34 -6.64 -25.62
CA GLN A 146 -7.86 -5.47 -24.90
C GLN A 146 -6.74 -4.68 -24.24
N ARG A 147 -5.81 -5.35 -23.55
CA ARG A 147 -4.64 -4.71 -22.93
C ARG A 147 -3.77 -4.00 -23.96
N GLN A 148 -3.56 -4.58 -25.14
CA GLN A 148 -2.80 -3.95 -26.21
C GLN A 148 -3.50 -2.69 -26.73
N LYS A 149 -4.83 -2.73 -26.94
CA LYS A 149 -5.62 -1.54 -27.32
C LYS A 149 -5.55 -0.44 -26.25
N LEU A 150 -5.66 -0.80 -24.98
CA LEU A 150 -5.54 0.14 -23.86
C LEU A 150 -4.14 0.75 -23.77
N ALA A 151 -3.10 -0.06 -23.93
CA ALA A 151 -1.71 0.43 -23.92
C ALA A 151 -1.45 1.42 -25.07
N GLN A 152 -2.03 1.19 -26.24
CA GLN A 152 -1.98 2.15 -27.35
C GLN A 152 -2.75 3.45 -27.02
N ALA A 153 -3.89 3.36 -26.34
CA ALA A 153 -4.67 4.53 -25.91
C ALA A 153 -3.94 5.35 -24.84
N CYS A 154 -3.20 4.72 -23.92
CA CYS A 154 -2.43 5.42 -22.89
C CYS A 154 -1.34 6.35 -23.48
N ALA A 155 -0.84 6.07 -24.68
CA ALA A 155 0.19 6.90 -25.32
C ALA A 155 -0.32 8.29 -25.76
N GLY A 156 -1.65 8.46 -25.92
CA GLY A 156 -2.28 9.72 -26.36
C GLY A 156 -2.46 10.78 -25.27
N GLY A 157 -2.14 10.44 -24.01
CA GLY A 157 -2.39 11.29 -22.86
C GLY A 157 -3.88 11.35 -22.44
N SER A 158 -4.10 11.86 -21.24
CA SER A 158 -5.41 11.91 -20.58
C SER A 158 -6.25 13.10 -21.08
N VAL A 159 -6.75 13.07 -22.31
CA VAL A 159 -7.56 14.14 -22.91
C VAL A 159 -8.96 13.62 -23.27
N SER A 160 -9.98 14.34 -22.82
CA SER A 160 -11.39 14.08 -23.15
C SER A 160 -11.72 14.44 -24.60
N ALA A 161 -12.85 13.95 -25.12
CA ALA A 161 -13.26 14.19 -26.50
C ALA A 161 -13.47 15.68 -26.83
N ASP A 162 -13.77 16.52 -25.84
CA ASP A 162 -13.90 17.98 -25.94
C ASP A 162 -12.59 18.74 -25.64
N GLY A 163 -11.47 18.03 -25.51
CA GLY A 163 -10.13 18.62 -25.39
C GLY A 163 -9.71 19.00 -23.97
N GLN A 164 -10.51 18.68 -22.94
CA GLN A 164 -10.10 18.93 -21.56
C GLN A 164 -9.09 17.89 -21.10
N ARG A 165 -7.95 18.36 -20.59
CA ARG A 165 -6.95 17.50 -19.97
C ARG A 165 -7.41 17.09 -18.57
N LEU A 166 -7.40 15.80 -18.32
CA LEU A 166 -7.66 15.17 -17.03
C LEU A 166 -6.33 14.66 -16.47
N GLU A 167 -6.17 14.65 -15.15
CA GLU A 167 -5.02 14.04 -14.50
C GLU A 167 -5.40 12.62 -14.06
N LEU A 168 -4.72 11.61 -14.61
CA LEU A 168 -4.89 10.21 -14.21
C LEU A 168 -3.71 9.80 -13.34
N ALA A 169 -3.89 9.94 -12.03
CA ALA A 169 -2.87 9.64 -11.04
C ALA A 169 -3.14 8.29 -10.34
N VAL A 170 -2.06 7.63 -9.89
CA VAL A 170 -2.15 6.34 -9.19
C VAL A 170 -2.28 6.53 -7.68
N ASN A 171 -3.04 5.65 -7.02
CA ASN A 171 -3.07 5.54 -5.57
C ASN A 171 -2.14 4.42 -5.14
N ILE A 172 -1.24 4.69 -4.19
CA ILE A 172 -0.18 3.76 -3.80
C ILE A 172 -0.06 3.65 -2.27
N ALA A 173 0.54 2.56 -1.82
CA ALA A 173 1.02 2.34 -0.47
C ALA A 173 2.53 2.01 -0.42
N SER A 174 3.18 1.80 -1.57
CA SER A 174 4.60 1.42 -1.66
C SER A 174 5.28 1.99 -2.91
N ALA A 175 6.62 2.00 -2.92
CA ALA A 175 7.41 2.38 -4.09
C ALA A 175 7.22 1.41 -5.27
N ALA A 176 7.01 0.12 -4.99
CA ALA A 176 6.72 -0.88 -6.02
C ALA A 176 5.40 -0.57 -6.76
N GLU A 177 4.36 -0.15 -6.04
CA GLU A 177 3.09 0.30 -6.64
C GLU A 177 3.28 1.57 -7.48
N ALA A 178 4.12 2.50 -7.04
CA ALA A 178 4.45 3.70 -7.81
C ALA A 178 5.11 3.33 -9.15
N GLN A 179 6.10 2.43 -9.12
CA GLN A 179 6.80 1.98 -10.31
C GLN A 179 5.84 1.36 -11.34
N LEU A 180 4.90 0.52 -10.88
CA LEU A 180 3.88 -0.10 -11.73
C LEU A 180 2.91 0.94 -12.30
N GLY A 181 2.42 1.86 -11.48
CA GLY A 181 1.53 2.94 -11.93
C GLY A 181 2.19 3.81 -13.01
N PHE A 182 3.47 4.14 -12.84
CA PHE A 182 4.23 4.89 -13.84
C PHE A 182 4.49 4.11 -15.12
N ALA A 183 4.74 2.80 -15.03
CA ALA A 183 4.86 1.92 -16.19
C ALA A 183 3.54 1.82 -16.99
N GLN A 184 2.40 2.03 -16.33
CA GLN A 184 1.07 2.06 -16.95
C GLN A 184 0.64 3.46 -17.44
N GLY A 185 1.52 4.47 -17.34
CA GLY A 185 1.28 5.81 -17.87
C GLY A 185 0.62 6.79 -16.90
N ALA A 186 0.69 6.56 -15.58
CA ALA A 186 0.14 7.49 -14.61
C ALA A 186 0.83 8.88 -14.70
N ASP A 187 0.00 9.94 -14.68
CA ASP A 187 0.41 11.35 -14.71
C ASP A 187 1.12 11.78 -13.40
N GLY A 188 0.96 11.02 -12.33
CA GLY A 188 1.51 11.28 -10.99
C GLY A 188 0.99 10.29 -9.95
N VAL A 189 1.27 10.57 -8.68
CA VAL A 189 0.71 9.85 -7.53
C VAL A 189 -0.35 10.74 -6.89
N GLY A 190 -1.62 10.32 -6.98
CA GLY A 190 -2.77 11.07 -6.48
C GLY A 190 -3.03 10.86 -5.00
N LEU A 191 -2.56 9.73 -4.46
CA LEU A 191 -2.63 9.41 -3.05
C LEU A 191 -1.55 8.40 -2.69
N PHE A 192 -0.55 8.83 -1.93
CA PHE A 192 0.37 7.95 -1.24
C PHE A 192 -0.11 7.76 0.20
N ARG A 193 -0.58 6.55 0.49
CA ARG A 193 -1.01 6.07 1.80
C ARG A 193 0.21 5.74 2.65
N THR A 194 0.45 6.50 3.71
CA THR A 194 1.62 6.29 4.58
C THR A 194 1.33 5.37 5.76
N GLU A 195 0.07 4.94 5.95
CA GLU A 195 -0.34 4.22 7.17
C GLU A 195 0.43 2.92 7.38
N MET A 196 0.82 2.24 6.30
CA MET A 196 1.55 0.97 6.39
C MET A 196 2.87 1.11 7.16
N LEU A 197 3.56 2.24 6.98
CA LEU A 197 4.82 2.53 7.67
C LEU A 197 4.67 2.62 9.21
N PHE A 198 3.46 2.89 9.69
CA PHE A 198 3.16 3.03 11.13
C PHE A 198 2.49 1.78 11.69
N MET A 199 1.64 1.10 10.92
CA MET A 199 0.95 -0.12 11.36
C MET A 199 1.92 -1.26 11.68
N GLU A 200 3.07 -1.29 11.00
CA GLU A 200 4.11 -2.31 11.19
C GLU A 200 5.10 -1.97 12.32
N ALA A 201 5.04 -0.75 12.88
CA ALA A 201 6.01 -0.28 13.86
C ALA A 201 5.46 -0.32 15.30
N ASP A 202 6.29 -0.79 16.23
CA ASP A 202 5.99 -0.76 17.68
C ASP A 202 6.07 0.67 18.24
N GLU A 203 6.93 1.50 17.66
CA GLU A 203 7.06 2.92 17.95
C GLU A 203 6.89 3.75 16.67
N PRO A 204 6.44 5.01 16.74
CA PRO A 204 6.29 5.83 15.55
C PRO A 204 7.62 5.94 14.77
N PRO A 205 7.61 5.68 13.45
CA PRO A 205 8.82 5.67 12.63
C PRO A 205 9.51 7.04 12.68
N GLY A 206 10.84 7.03 12.84
CA GLY A 206 11.64 8.25 12.88
C GLY A 206 11.66 9.00 11.54
N GLU A 207 12.05 10.28 11.59
CA GLU A 207 12.05 11.18 10.42
C GLU A 207 12.83 10.61 9.22
N GLU A 208 14.01 10.02 9.47
CA GLU A 208 14.86 9.51 8.39
C GLU A 208 14.23 8.31 7.67
N ALA A 209 13.62 7.40 8.42
CA ALA A 209 12.91 6.25 7.83
C ALA A 209 11.74 6.71 6.96
N GLN A 210 10.96 7.68 7.44
CA GLN A 210 9.88 8.30 6.68
C GLN A 210 10.41 9.01 5.43
N PHE A 211 11.48 9.80 5.56
CA PHE A 211 12.10 10.53 4.46
C PHE A 211 12.58 9.58 3.36
N GLN A 212 13.27 8.49 3.70
CA GLN A 212 13.77 7.54 2.70
C GLN A 212 12.63 6.89 1.92
N CYS A 213 11.56 6.48 2.60
CA CYS A 213 10.35 5.94 1.98
C CYS A 213 9.72 6.94 0.99
N TYR A 214 9.60 8.21 1.39
CA TYR A 214 9.03 9.25 0.54
C TYR A 214 9.95 9.63 -0.63
N ALA A 215 11.26 9.73 -0.36
CA ALA A 215 12.27 10.08 -1.33
C ALA A 215 12.35 9.07 -2.48
N GLU A 216 12.20 7.78 -2.19
CA GLU A 216 12.15 6.73 -3.20
C GLU A 216 11.01 6.96 -4.20
N VAL A 217 9.78 7.16 -3.71
CA VAL A 217 8.61 7.44 -4.57
C VAL A 217 8.79 8.73 -5.37
N VAL A 218 9.30 9.79 -4.74
CA VAL A 218 9.50 11.09 -5.41
C VAL A 218 10.55 11.00 -6.51
N ARG A 219 11.63 10.24 -6.32
CA ARG A 219 12.62 9.98 -7.37
C ARG A 219 12.02 9.17 -8.52
N LEU A 220 11.25 8.12 -8.23
CA LEU A 220 10.53 7.33 -9.25
C LEU A 220 9.54 8.17 -10.06
N ALA A 221 8.94 9.19 -9.42
CA ALA A 221 8.03 10.10 -10.09
C ALA A 221 8.70 10.95 -11.18
N ALA A 222 10.03 11.08 -11.19
CA ALA A 222 10.78 11.75 -12.28
C ALA A 222 10.19 13.13 -12.67
N GLY A 223 9.82 13.93 -11.66
CA GLY A 223 9.22 15.26 -11.85
C GLY A 223 7.69 15.31 -11.94
N ARG A 224 7.00 14.16 -11.92
CA ARG A 224 5.53 14.07 -11.77
C ARG A 224 5.10 14.36 -10.32
N PRO A 225 3.91 14.93 -10.09
CA PRO A 225 3.44 15.28 -8.74
C PRO A 225 3.21 14.03 -7.87
N VAL A 226 3.58 14.13 -6.59
CA VAL A 226 3.32 13.10 -5.57
C VAL A 226 2.54 13.70 -4.41
N ILE A 227 1.33 13.19 -4.17
CA ILE A 227 0.49 13.61 -3.05
C ILE A 227 0.68 12.60 -1.90
N ILE A 228 1.36 13.03 -0.85
CA ILE A 228 1.60 12.22 0.36
C ILE A 228 0.52 12.54 1.39
N ARG A 229 -0.28 11.54 1.75
CA ARG A 229 -1.26 11.69 2.81
C ARG A 229 -0.61 11.38 4.15
N THR A 230 -0.79 12.25 5.14
CA THR A 230 -0.33 11.99 6.50
C THR A 230 -1.07 10.80 7.10
N PHE A 231 -0.54 10.19 8.16
CA PHE A 231 -1.06 8.91 8.65
C PHE A 231 -2.57 9.00 9.04
N ASP A 232 -3.41 8.20 8.38
CA ASP A 232 -4.82 7.96 8.74
C ASP A 232 -4.95 6.65 9.54
N ILE A 233 -4.46 6.71 10.78
CA ILE A 233 -4.48 5.62 11.76
C ILE A 233 -5.60 5.89 12.78
N GLY A 234 -6.08 4.81 13.39
CA GLY A 234 -7.22 4.83 14.30
C GLY A 234 -8.46 4.27 13.61
N GLY A 235 -9.40 3.84 14.41
CA GLY A 235 -10.59 3.18 13.92
C GLY A 235 -10.41 1.68 13.70
N ASP A 236 -10.56 1.25 12.44
CA ASP A 236 -10.42 -0.12 11.94
C ASP A 236 -8.97 -0.54 11.63
N LYS A 237 -8.01 0.38 11.80
CA LYS A 237 -6.60 0.19 11.48
C LYS A 237 -5.76 0.23 12.76
N PRO A 238 -5.54 -0.92 13.44
CA PRO A 238 -4.70 -0.95 14.62
C PRO A 238 -3.25 -0.62 14.25
N ALA A 239 -2.61 0.23 15.04
CA ALA A 239 -1.17 0.49 14.96
C ALA A 239 -0.60 0.46 16.38
N PRO A 240 0.35 -0.44 16.69
CA PRO A 240 0.90 -0.56 18.05
C PRO A 240 1.53 0.73 18.55
N CYS A 241 2.17 1.48 17.65
CA CYS A 241 2.79 2.77 17.95
C CYS A 241 1.81 3.85 18.43
N PHE A 242 0.50 3.65 18.24
CA PHE A 242 -0.54 4.55 18.73
C PHE A 242 -1.64 3.73 19.45
N PRO A 243 -1.38 3.30 20.69
CA PRO A 243 -2.38 2.56 21.45
C PRO A 243 -3.59 3.47 21.72
N ALA A 244 -4.75 3.07 21.20
CA ALA A 244 -6.02 3.76 21.39
C ALA A 244 -7.00 2.87 22.16
N ALA A 245 -7.86 3.48 22.98
CA ALA A 245 -8.94 2.77 23.64
C ALA A 245 -9.93 2.22 22.60
N GLN A 246 -10.57 1.10 22.92
CA GLN A 246 -11.61 0.54 22.04
C GLN A 246 -12.83 1.46 22.03
N GLU A 247 -13.22 1.90 20.85
CA GLU A 247 -14.38 2.78 20.64
C GLU A 247 -15.60 1.99 20.15
N SER A 248 -16.79 2.45 20.51
CA SER A 248 -18.04 1.86 20.02
C SER A 248 -18.23 2.07 18.51
N ASN A 249 -17.74 3.18 17.97
CA ASN A 249 -17.71 3.45 16.53
C ASN A 249 -16.34 3.98 16.09
N PRO A 250 -15.44 3.08 15.68
CA PRO A 250 -14.08 3.44 15.29
C PRO A 250 -14.00 4.34 14.02
N PHE A 251 -15.02 4.31 13.14
CA PHE A 251 -15.05 5.18 11.95
C PHE A 251 -15.36 6.64 12.27
N LEU A 252 -16.10 6.89 13.35
CA LEU A 252 -16.49 8.24 13.78
C LEU A 252 -15.66 8.78 14.93
N GLY A 253 -14.72 7.99 15.46
CA GLY A 253 -13.97 8.33 16.66
C GLY A 253 -12.57 8.89 16.40
N TYR A 254 -11.62 8.43 17.22
CA TYR A 254 -10.27 8.95 17.37
C TYR A 254 -9.32 8.43 16.28
N ARG A 255 -9.21 9.20 15.19
CA ARG A 255 -8.35 8.88 14.04
C ARG A 255 -7.86 10.11 13.28
N ALA A 256 -6.75 9.96 12.55
CA ALA A 256 -6.22 10.98 11.64
C ALA A 256 -6.08 12.37 12.32
N ILE A 257 -6.54 13.46 11.70
CA ILE A 257 -6.39 14.83 12.23
C ILE A 257 -6.86 15.01 13.68
N ARG A 258 -7.79 14.17 14.16
CA ARG A 258 -8.32 14.24 15.52
C ARG A 258 -7.34 13.71 16.57
N MET A 259 -6.44 12.80 16.18
CA MET A 259 -5.40 12.26 17.05
C MET A 259 -4.12 13.09 17.03
N TYR A 260 -3.92 13.91 15.99
CA TYR A 260 -2.67 14.64 15.79
C TYR A 260 -2.31 15.61 16.92
N PRO A 261 -3.24 16.29 17.61
CA PRO A 261 -2.88 17.13 18.76
C PRO A 261 -2.25 16.34 19.92
N ASP A 262 -2.73 15.14 20.20
CA ASP A 262 -2.15 14.30 21.26
C ASP A 262 -0.88 13.58 20.79
N GLN A 263 -0.76 13.36 19.48
CA GLN A 263 0.38 12.72 18.82
C GLN A 263 1.24 13.72 18.04
N GLU A 264 1.34 14.95 18.54
CA GLU A 264 1.91 16.08 17.81
C GLU A 264 3.38 15.84 17.40
N ALA A 265 4.15 15.16 18.25
CA ALA A 265 5.55 14.82 17.95
C ALA A 265 5.68 13.91 16.71
N ALA A 266 4.81 12.90 16.58
CA ALA A 266 4.81 12.00 15.42
C ALA A 266 4.33 12.73 14.16
N PHE A 267 3.30 13.59 14.29
CA PHE A 267 2.81 14.41 13.20
C PHE A 267 3.88 15.39 12.68
N ARG A 268 4.55 16.13 13.58
CA ARG A 268 5.68 17.02 13.23
C ARG A 268 6.80 16.27 12.54
N THR A 269 7.16 15.10 13.06
CA THR A 269 8.19 14.22 12.45
C THR A 269 7.83 13.84 11.02
N GLN A 270 6.57 13.48 10.77
CA GLN A 270 6.11 13.19 9.41
C GLN A 270 6.17 14.41 8.50
N LEU A 271 5.72 15.58 8.99
CA LEU A 271 5.75 16.81 8.19
C LEU A 271 7.18 17.19 7.79
N ARG A 272 8.16 17.08 8.70
CA ARG A 272 9.58 17.29 8.38
C ARG A 272 10.08 16.34 7.29
N ALA A 273 9.75 15.05 7.38
CA ALA A 273 10.11 14.07 6.37
C ALA A 273 9.52 14.39 4.99
N ILE A 274 8.24 14.79 4.92
CA ILE A 274 7.59 15.19 3.66
C ILE A 274 8.22 16.49 3.12
N LEU A 275 8.51 17.47 3.98
CA LEU A 275 9.19 18.72 3.60
C LEU A 275 10.57 18.43 3.00
N ARG A 276 11.37 17.56 3.63
CA ARG A 276 12.66 17.12 3.09
C ARG A 276 12.51 16.42 1.73
N ALA A 277 11.54 15.51 1.59
CA ALA A 277 11.30 14.77 0.34
C ALA A 277 10.98 15.70 -0.84
N SER A 278 10.36 16.85 -0.58
CA SER A 278 10.05 17.83 -1.62
C SER A 278 11.22 18.56 -2.24
N ALA A 279 12.41 18.51 -1.63
CA ALA A 279 13.62 18.98 -2.31
C ALA A 279 13.93 18.14 -3.55
N LEU A 280 13.42 16.90 -3.61
CA LEU A 280 13.68 15.95 -4.68
C LEU A 280 12.67 16.05 -5.84
N GLY A 281 11.51 16.71 -5.64
CA GLY A 281 10.47 16.77 -6.65
C GLY A 281 9.17 17.43 -6.17
N PRO A 282 8.15 17.55 -7.05
CA PRO A 282 6.88 18.21 -6.70
C PRO A 282 6.05 17.34 -5.77
N VAL A 283 6.09 17.68 -4.47
CA VAL A 283 5.36 16.99 -3.41
C VAL A 283 4.22 17.87 -2.89
N LYS A 284 3.09 17.24 -2.56
CA LYS A 284 1.97 17.86 -1.86
C LYS A 284 1.63 17.02 -0.62
N ALA A 285 1.40 17.64 0.53
CA ALA A 285 0.79 16.94 1.67
C ALA A 285 -0.73 17.00 1.62
N MET A 286 -1.35 15.90 2.02
CA MET A 286 -2.79 15.76 2.23
C MET A 286 -3.06 15.37 3.69
N ILE A 287 -3.95 16.08 4.36
CA ILE A 287 -4.35 15.79 5.74
C ILE A 287 -5.72 15.07 5.72
N PRO A 288 -5.83 13.84 6.25
CA PRO A 288 -7.09 13.10 6.27
C PRO A 288 -8.09 13.64 7.31
N MET A 289 -9.38 13.44 7.05
CA MET A 289 -10.48 13.56 8.02
C MET A 289 -10.72 14.96 8.60
N ILE A 290 -10.26 16.01 7.92
CA ILE A 290 -10.58 17.40 8.29
C ILE A 290 -12.10 17.59 8.27
N ALA A 291 -12.67 17.94 9.41
CA ALA A 291 -14.09 18.21 9.59
C ALA A 291 -14.37 19.71 9.78
N THR A 292 -13.41 20.46 10.31
CA THR A 292 -13.56 21.87 10.69
C THR A 292 -12.43 22.75 10.14
N LEU A 293 -12.70 24.05 10.02
CA LEU A 293 -11.68 25.03 9.61
C LEU A 293 -10.55 25.17 10.65
N ASN A 294 -10.86 24.97 11.93
CA ASN A 294 -9.86 25.10 12.99
C ASN A 294 -8.83 23.97 12.93
N GLU A 295 -9.25 22.74 12.62
CA GLU A 295 -8.34 21.62 12.36
C GLU A 295 -7.40 21.91 11.18
N ALA A 296 -7.95 22.44 10.08
CA ALA A 296 -7.14 22.82 8.91
C ALA A 296 -6.13 23.95 9.25
N ARG A 297 -6.55 24.96 10.02
CA ARG A 297 -5.68 26.06 10.47
C ARG A 297 -4.59 25.58 11.42
N TRP A 298 -4.92 24.67 12.33
CA TRP A 298 -3.97 24.07 13.25
C TRP A 298 -2.92 23.26 12.48
N ALA A 299 -3.33 22.33 11.61
CA ALA A 299 -2.39 21.53 10.82
C ALA A 299 -1.48 22.39 9.94
N ARG A 300 -2.02 23.46 9.35
CA ARG A 300 -1.23 24.42 8.58
C ARG A 300 -0.22 25.17 9.45
N ARG A 301 -0.57 25.55 10.67
CA ARG A 301 0.35 26.22 11.60
C ARG A 301 1.52 25.30 11.94
N VAL A 302 1.25 24.05 12.33
CA VAL A 302 2.28 23.06 12.64
C VAL A 302 3.22 22.85 11.45
N LEU A 303 2.68 22.75 10.22
CA LEU A 303 3.49 22.65 9.00
C LEU A 303 4.39 23.88 8.78
N GLU A 304 3.87 25.10 8.97
CA GLU A 304 4.66 26.32 8.83
C GLU A 304 5.74 26.44 9.90
N ASP A 305 5.47 26.01 11.13
CA ASP A 305 6.45 25.97 12.22
C ASP A 305 7.63 25.05 11.85
N GLU A 306 7.35 23.82 11.38
CA GLU A 306 8.39 22.88 10.94
C GLU A 306 9.14 23.38 9.70
N ARG A 307 8.43 24.00 8.75
CA ARG A 307 9.07 24.62 7.56
C ARG A 307 10.05 25.71 7.99
N ALA A 308 9.65 26.57 8.92
CA ALA A 308 10.48 27.65 9.44
C ALA A 308 11.68 27.09 10.23
N ALA A 309 11.46 26.07 11.07
CA ALA A 309 12.52 25.41 11.83
C ALA A 309 13.58 24.76 10.93
N LEU A 310 13.17 24.20 9.79
CA LEU A 310 14.08 23.63 8.78
C LEU A 310 14.74 24.69 7.88
N GLY A 311 14.39 25.98 8.01
CA GLY A 311 14.90 27.04 7.14
C GLY A 311 14.42 26.96 5.69
N TRP A 312 13.34 26.22 5.41
CA TRP A 312 12.83 26.06 4.05
C TRP A 312 12.18 27.35 3.54
N PRO A 313 12.43 27.79 2.29
CA PRO A 313 11.85 29.02 1.76
C PRO A 313 10.32 28.93 1.63
N SER A 314 9.63 30.06 1.86
CA SER A 314 8.17 30.19 1.78
C SER A 314 7.58 30.00 0.37
N ARG A 315 8.44 30.04 -0.67
CA ARG A 315 8.08 29.87 -2.10
C ARG A 315 8.58 28.55 -2.71
N CYS A 316 8.83 27.52 -1.91
CA CYS A 316 9.23 26.21 -2.43
C CYS A 316 8.19 25.64 -3.43
N ARG A 317 8.62 24.68 -4.26
CA ARG A 317 7.77 23.82 -5.13
C ARG A 317 6.78 22.94 -4.34
N TRP A 318 6.45 23.33 -3.11
CA TRP A 318 5.25 22.89 -2.42
C TRP A 318 4.09 23.73 -2.92
N ALA A 319 3.35 23.19 -3.88
CA ALA A 319 1.95 23.54 -3.95
C ALA A 319 1.30 22.93 -2.72
N SER A 320 1.19 23.72 -1.65
CA SER A 320 0.20 23.44 -0.61
C SER A 320 -1.12 23.19 -1.38
N CYS A 321 -1.61 21.95 -1.39
CA CYS A 321 -2.71 21.51 -2.25
C CYS A 321 -4.02 22.24 -1.89
N TRP A 322 -4.00 23.16 -0.94
CA TRP A 322 -5.16 23.84 -0.42
C TRP A 322 -5.80 24.83 -1.41
N ARG A 323 -5.17 25.12 -2.56
CA ARG A 323 -5.79 25.92 -3.64
C ARG A 323 -6.90 25.18 -4.39
N CYS A 324 -7.04 23.87 -4.22
CA CYS A 324 -8.07 23.09 -4.88
C CYS A 324 -9.11 22.61 -3.86
N ARG A 325 -10.40 22.85 -4.16
CA ARG A 325 -11.58 22.32 -3.41
C ARG A 325 -11.56 20.79 -3.19
N ARG A 326 -10.61 20.06 -3.80
CA ARG A 326 -10.52 18.59 -3.84
C ARG A 326 -9.41 17.99 -2.98
N CYS A 327 -8.50 18.78 -2.39
CA CYS A 327 -7.32 18.22 -1.69
C CYS A 327 -7.51 17.93 -0.20
N CYS A 328 -8.54 18.48 0.46
CA CYS A 328 -9.03 17.86 1.69
C CYS A 328 -9.78 16.60 1.27
N SER A 329 -9.49 15.47 1.90
CA SER A 329 -10.24 14.25 1.63
C SER A 329 -11.69 14.52 2.10
N SER A 330 -12.59 14.86 1.18
CA SER A 330 -13.97 15.23 1.50
C SER A 330 -14.78 13.97 1.80
N TRP A 331 -14.44 13.28 2.88
CA TRP A 331 -15.18 12.12 3.37
C TRP A 331 -16.29 12.51 4.35
N MET A 332 -16.27 13.75 4.85
CA MET A 332 -17.31 14.27 5.75
C MET A 332 -18.19 15.32 5.08
N PRO A 333 -19.53 15.19 5.16
CA PRO A 333 -20.49 16.17 4.61
C PRO A 333 -20.30 17.61 5.12
N SER A 334 -19.76 17.78 6.34
CA SER A 334 -19.49 19.08 6.97
C SER A 334 -18.31 19.83 6.32
N ALA A 335 -17.27 19.09 5.93
CA ALA A 335 -16.08 19.64 5.27
C ALA A 335 -16.45 20.19 3.88
N ALA A 336 -17.30 19.47 3.13
CA ALA A 336 -17.76 19.91 1.81
C ALA A 336 -18.57 21.23 1.85
N LYS A 337 -19.38 21.44 2.91
CA LYS A 337 -20.26 22.62 3.04
C LYS A 337 -19.52 23.87 3.53
N SER A 338 -18.66 23.74 4.56
CA SER A 338 -18.05 24.88 5.26
C SER A 338 -16.75 25.39 4.61
N ILE A 339 -15.99 24.52 3.94
CA ILE A 339 -14.70 24.87 3.34
C ILE A 339 -14.91 25.70 2.05
N SER A 340 -16.06 25.59 1.38
CA SER A 340 -16.31 26.30 0.12
C SER A 340 -16.48 27.83 0.25
N SER A 341 -16.98 28.32 1.39
CA SER A 341 -17.32 29.74 1.60
C SER A 341 -16.21 30.54 2.28
N ALA A 342 -15.47 29.94 3.21
CA ALA A 342 -14.40 30.63 3.95
C ALA A 342 -13.10 30.83 3.13
N TRP A 343 -12.87 29.98 2.12
CA TRP A 343 -11.65 30.02 1.30
C TRP A 343 -11.63 31.14 0.25
N ALA A 344 -12.78 31.69 -0.12
CA ALA A 344 -12.86 32.83 -1.03
C ALA A 344 -12.49 34.18 -0.37
N ALA A 345 -12.51 34.24 0.97
CA ALA A 345 -12.36 35.50 1.71
C ALA A 345 -10.95 35.72 2.32
N THR A 346 -10.02 34.77 2.17
CA THR A 346 -8.68 34.85 2.81
C THR A 346 -7.52 34.65 1.83
N ILE A 347 -7.67 35.12 0.59
CA ILE A 347 -6.58 35.27 -0.39
C ILE A 347 -6.20 36.74 -0.48
#